data_AF-A0A968I2N9-F1
#
_entry.id   AF-A0A968I2N9-F1
#
_cell.length_a   1.000
_cell.length_b   1.000
_cell.length_c   1.000
_cell.angle_alpha   90.00
_cell.angle_beta   90.00
_cell.angle_gamma   90.00
#
_symmetry.space_group_name_H-M   'P 1'
#
loop_
_entity.id
_entity.type
_entity.pdbx_description
1 polymer ?
#
loop_
_entity_poly.entity_id
_entity_poly.type
_entity_poly.pdbx_seq_one_letter_code
_entity_poly.pdbx_strand_id
1 'polypeptide(L)'
;MTRVFLDMAVSLDGFISGPNNSDGGLHNWYFAETGKSEQILEELQTGIGAIIMGARAFGDAPDGFDTPYKVPHFIVTHTPRATVNRDGARFEFV
;
A
#
# COMPACT_ATOMS: atom_id res chain seq x y z
N MET A 1 -11.27 -13.45 -15.26
CA MET A 1 -12.15 -12.61 -14.39
C MET A 1 -11.26 -11.90 -13.40
N THR A 2 -11.44 -10.60 -13.19
CA THR A 2 -10.64 -9.86 -12.20
C THR A 2 -11.02 -10.31 -10.79
N ARG A 3 -10.03 -10.49 -9.91
CA ARG A 3 -10.24 -10.86 -8.50
C ARG A 3 -10.01 -9.64 -7.61
N VAL A 4 -10.81 -9.52 -6.56
CA VAL A 4 -10.56 -8.60 -5.46
C VAL A 4 -10.02 -9.42 -4.30
N PHE A 5 -8.88 -9.02 -3.75
CA PHE A 5 -8.26 -9.67 -2.61
C PHE A 5 -7.66 -8.61 -1.68
N LEU A 6 -7.38 -9.02 -0.44
CA LEU A 6 -6.73 -8.21 0.58
C LEU A 6 -5.42 -8.88 0.95
N ASP A 7 -4.32 -8.15 0.84
CA ASP A 7 -3.02 -8.52 1.38
C ASP A 7 -2.63 -7.49 2.44
N MET A 8 -2.26 -7.95 3.64
CA MET A 8 -2.04 -7.09 4.81
C MET A 8 -1.23 -7.82 5.88
N ALA A 9 -0.31 -7.12 6.52
CA ALA A 9 0.33 -7.58 7.74
C ALA A 9 -0.56 -7.27 8.96
N VAL A 10 -0.69 -8.23 9.87
CA VAL A 10 -1.46 -8.10 11.12
C VAL A 10 -0.66 -8.66 12.28
N SER A 11 -0.74 -8.03 13.44
CA SER A 11 -0.15 -8.53 14.67
C SER A 11 -0.89 -9.78 15.16
N LEU A 12 -0.24 -10.55 16.05
CA LEU A 12 -0.83 -11.77 16.61
C LEU A 12 -2.15 -11.51 17.36
N ASP A 13 -2.29 -10.33 17.97
CA ASP A 13 -3.45 -9.86 18.69
C ASP A 13 -4.45 -9.07 17.82
N GLY A 14 -4.27 -9.04 16.49
CA GLY A 14 -5.28 -8.59 15.54
C GLY A 14 -5.24 -7.10 15.17
N PHE A 15 -4.11 -6.42 15.39
CA PHE A 15 -3.93 -5.02 15.03
C PHE A 15 -3.10 -4.87 13.75
N ILE A 16 -3.48 -3.90 12.92
CA ILE A 16 -2.86 -3.64 11.61
C ILE A 16 -1.89 -2.44 11.65
N SER A 17 -1.78 -1.79 12.81
CA SER A 17 -0.89 -0.67 13.08
C SER A 17 -0.74 -0.48 14.58
N GLY A 18 0.42 0.00 15.02
CA GLY A 18 0.68 0.38 16.40
C GLY A 18 0.06 1.74 16.78
N PRO A 19 0.22 2.17 18.05
CA PRO A 19 -0.22 3.48 18.50
C PRO A 19 0.31 4.60 17.60
N ASN A 20 -0.52 5.62 17.36
CA ASN A 20 -0.20 6.78 16.51
C ASN A 20 0.22 6.43 15.07
N ASN A 21 -0.35 5.37 14.48
CA ASN A 21 -0.03 4.89 13.13
C ASN A 21 1.43 4.39 12.97
N SER A 22 2.08 3.99 14.06
CA SER A 22 3.41 3.39 13.96
C SER A 22 3.34 2.01 13.29
N ASP A 23 4.40 1.63 12.57
CA ASP A 23 4.53 0.30 11.98
C ASP A 23 4.64 -0.80 13.07
N GLY A 24 5.31 -0.50 14.19
CA GLY A 24 5.49 -1.46 15.28
C GLY A 24 6.28 -2.72 14.90
N GLY A 25 6.97 -2.72 13.75
CA GLY A 25 7.73 -3.83 13.21
C GLY A 25 6.93 -4.77 12.29
N LEU A 26 5.65 -4.46 12.00
CA LEU A 26 4.77 -5.31 11.17
C LEU A 26 5.32 -5.51 9.75
N HIS A 27 5.97 -4.49 9.19
CA HIS A 27 6.49 -4.53 7.81
C HIS A 27 7.99 -4.84 7.72
N ASN A 28 8.69 -5.14 8.83
CA ASN A 28 10.13 -5.42 8.81
C ASN A 28 10.51 -6.56 7.85
N TRP A 29 9.67 -7.59 7.73
CA TRP A 29 9.90 -8.73 6.84
C TRP A 29 9.83 -8.36 5.35
N TYR A 30 9.06 -7.32 5.01
CA TYR A 30 8.82 -6.86 3.64
C TYR A 30 10.05 -6.09 3.11
N PHE A 31 10.73 -5.35 3.99
CA PHE A 31 11.87 -4.50 3.64
C PHE A 31 13.24 -5.11 4.00
N ALA A 32 13.28 -6.33 4.54
CA ALA A 32 14.52 -7.00 4.89
C ALA A 32 15.30 -7.43 3.63
N GLU A 33 16.62 -7.18 3.60
CA GLU A 33 17.52 -7.52 2.47
C GLU A 33 17.72 -9.03 2.27
N THR A 34 17.30 -9.89 3.21
CA THR A 34 17.51 -11.34 3.15
C THR A 34 16.25 -12.10 3.54
N GLY A 35 15.72 -12.94 2.65
CA GLY A 35 14.63 -13.85 2.99
C GLY A 35 13.79 -14.36 1.82
N LYS A 36 12.92 -15.34 2.12
CA LYS A 36 11.94 -15.96 1.20
C LYS A 36 10.84 -15.01 0.72
N SER A 37 10.87 -13.74 1.12
CA SER A 37 9.85 -12.75 0.81
C SER A 37 9.86 -12.35 -0.67
N GLU A 38 11.01 -12.45 -1.36
CA GLU A 38 11.16 -12.01 -2.76
C GLU A 38 10.11 -12.61 -3.70
N GLN A 39 9.86 -13.92 -3.59
CA GLN A 39 8.86 -14.60 -4.43
C GLN A 39 7.44 -14.07 -4.17
N ILE A 40 7.11 -13.79 -2.91
CA ILE A 40 5.81 -13.22 -2.52
C ILE A 40 5.69 -11.79 -3.08
N LEU A 41 6.76 -10.99 -2.95
CA LEU A 41 6.80 -9.62 -3.46
C LEU A 41 6.67 -9.57 -4.98
N GLU A 42 7.35 -10.46 -5.70
CA GLU A 42 7.27 -10.58 -7.16
C GLU A 42 5.85 -10.98 -7.61
N GLU A 43 5.24 -11.96 -6.94
CA GLU A 43 3.86 -12.38 -7.21
C GLU A 43 2.88 -11.21 -7.00
N LEU A 44 3.00 -10.47 -5.90
CA LEU A 44 2.16 -9.31 -5.62
C LEU A 44 2.35 -8.21 -6.65
N GLN A 45 3.60 -7.87 -7.01
CA GLN A 45 3.88 -6.79 -7.96
C GLN A 45 3.38 -7.10 -9.37
N THR A 46 3.46 -8.35 -9.81
CA THR A 46 3.05 -8.76 -11.17
C THR A 46 1.55 -9.06 -11.28
N GLY A 47 0.90 -9.49 -10.19
CA GLY A 47 -0.50 -9.87 -10.17
C GLY A 47 -1.49 -8.73 -9.93
N ILE A 48 -1.05 -7.61 -9.35
CA ILE A 48 -1.90 -6.46 -9.00
C ILE A 48 -2.03 -5.52 -10.19
N GLY A 49 -3.27 -5.25 -10.62
CA GLY A 49 -3.58 -4.27 -11.68
C GLY A 49 -4.05 -2.91 -11.19
N ALA A 50 -4.46 -2.81 -9.93
CA ALA A 50 -4.90 -1.58 -9.26
C ALA A 50 -4.90 -1.78 -7.74
N ILE A 51 -4.70 -0.69 -6.99
CA ILE A 51 -4.75 -0.67 -5.52
C ILE A 51 -5.86 0.25 -5.05
N ILE A 52 -6.59 -0.16 -4.02
CA ILE A 52 -7.58 0.68 -3.33
C ILE A 52 -7.11 0.81 -1.88
N MET A 53 -7.04 2.04 -1.38
CA MET A 53 -6.67 2.30 0.01
C MET A 53 -7.40 3.51 0.57
N GLY A 54 -7.56 3.56 1.89
CA GLY A 54 -8.18 4.70 2.55
C GLY A 54 -7.22 5.89 2.72
N ALA A 55 -7.77 7.10 2.84
CA ALA A 55 -7.00 8.32 3.09
C ALA A 55 -6.03 8.22 4.28
N ARG A 56 -6.42 7.50 5.35
CA ARG A 56 -5.54 7.30 6.52
C ARG A 56 -4.31 6.47 6.21
N ALA A 57 -4.44 5.45 5.35
CA ALA A 57 -3.31 4.63 4.92
C ALA A 57 -2.42 5.40 3.93
N PHE A 58 -3.01 6.28 3.11
CA PHE A 58 -2.25 7.19 2.24
C PHE A 58 -1.41 8.19 3.06
N GLY A 59 -1.92 8.60 4.22
CA GLY A 59 -1.24 9.46 5.16
C GLY A 59 -1.08 10.89 4.63
N ASP A 60 -0.01 11.54 5.08
CA ASP A 60 0.23 12.96 4.79
C ASP A 60 1.08 13.21 3.55
N ALA A 61 1.30 12.20 2.69
CA ALA A 61 2.11 12.32 1.48
C ALA A 61 1.41 13.21 0.44
N PRO A 62 1.74 14.52 0.33
CA PRO A 62 0.94 15.43 -0.49
C PRO A 62 1.07 15.12 -1.98
N ASP A 63 2.24 14.59 -2.36
CA ASP A 63 2.63 14.32 -3.74
C ASP A 63 2.71 12.80 -4.02
N GLY A 64 2.01 11.97 -3.24
CA GLY A 64 2.13 10.52 -3.29
C GLY A 64 3.44 10.02 -2.66
N PHE A 65 3.66 8.71 -2.72
CA PHE A 65 4.82 8.04 -2.15
C PHE A 65 5.47 7.08 -3.15
N ASP A 66 6.74 6.77 -2.92
CA ASP A 66 7.48 5.81 -3.75
C ASP A 66 7.01 4.39 -3.41
N THR A 67 6.57 3.66 -4.42
CA THR A 67 5.98 2.33 -4.28
C THR A 67 6.45 1.43 -5.43
N PRO A 68 6.73 0.13 -5.18
CA PRO A 68 7.04 -0.80 -6.27
C PRO A 68 5.82 -1.09 -7.16
N TYR A 69 4.61 -0.83 -6.68
CA TYR A 69 3.38 -1.07 -7.43
C TYR A 69 3.13 0.08 -8.42
N LYS A 70 3.54 -0.09 -9.68
CA LYS A 70 3.40 0.94 -10.73
C LYS A 70 2.02 0.88 -11.41
N VAL A 71 0.97 0.95 -10.59
CA VAL A 71 -0.44 0.82 -11.00
C VAL A 71 -1.29 1.96 -10.45
N PRO A 72 -2.51 2.18 -10.96
CA PRO A 72 -3.44 3.14 -10.35
C PRO A 72 -3.76 2.77 -8.90
N HIS A 73 -3.60 3.75 -8.01
CA HIS A 73 -4.00 3.74 -6.61
C HIS A 73 -5.22 4.64 -6.44
N PHE A 74 -6.33 4.09 -5.98
CA PHE A 74 -7.55 4.82 -5.68
C PHE A 74 -7.62 5.08 -4.18
N ILE A 75 -7.56 6.36 -3.81
CA ILE A 75 -7.55 6.83 -2.42
C ILE A 75 -8.97 7.23 -2.04
N VAL A 76 -9.63 6.39 -1.24
CA VAL A 76 -11.00 6.63 -0.81
C VAL A 76 -11.02 7.72 0.27
N THR A 77 -11.67 8.85 -0.02
CA THR A 77 -11.69 10.03 0.85
C THR A 77 -12.91 10.91 0.63
N HIS A 78 -13.35 11.63 1.67
CA HIS A 78 -14.37 12.68 1.52
C HIS A 78 -13.76 14.04 1.15
N THR A 79 -12.43 14.19 1.21
CA THR A 79 -11.72 15.44 0.95
C THR A 79 -11.26 15.49 -0.50
N PRO A 80 -11.81 16.39 -1.35
CA PRO A 80 -11.39 16.50 -2.74
C PRO A 80 -9.91 16.86 -2.86
N ARG A 81 -9.20 16.17 -3.76
CA ARG A 81 -7.79 16.41 -4.09
C ARG A 81 -7.55 16.12 -5.57
N ALA A 82 -6.59 16.83 -6.15
CA ALA A 82 -6.14 16.57 -7.52
C ALA A 82 -5.39 15.23 -7.59
N THR A 83 -5.56 14.50 -8.68
CA THR A 83 -4.77 13.30 -8.97
C THR A 83 -3.29 13.63 -9.03
N VAL A 84 -2.48 12.78 -8.41
CA VAL A 84 -1.01 12.93 -8.38
C VAL A 84 -0.35 11.76 -9.11
N ASN A 85 0.77 12.02 -9.77
CA ASN A 85 1.62 10.98 -10.34
C ASN A 85 3.01 11.06 -9.71
N ARG A 86 3.54 9.93 -9.25
CA ARG A 86 4.87 9.84 -8.66
C ARG A 86 5.53 8.53 -9.05
N ASP A 87 6.72 8.61 -9.64
CA ASP A 87 7.55 7.47 -10.03
C ASP A 87 6.74 6.34 -10.72
N GLY A 88 5.93 6.68 -11.72
CA GLY A 88 5.11 5.73 -12.47
C GLY A 88 3.84 5.23 -11.78
N ALA A 89 3.59 5.58 -10.51
CA ALA A 89 2.32 5.34 -9.82
C ALA A 89 1.37 6.54 -9.95
N ARG A 90 0.08 6.28 -10.13
CA ARG A 90 -0.99 7.28 -10.21
C ARG A 90 -1.88 7.18 -8.98
N PHE A 91 -2.03 8.27 -8.23
CA PHE A 91 -2.86 8.38 -7.03
C PHE A 91 -4.10 9.23 -7.33
N GLU A 92 -5.26 8.59 -7.40
CA GLU A 92 -6.54 9.19 -7.75
C GLU A 92 -7.43 9.23 -6.50
N PHE A 93 -7.91 10.43 -6.12
CA PHE A 93 -8.73 10.62 -4.92
C PHE A 93 -10.21 10.49 -5.29
N VAL A 94 -10.90 9.52 -4.68
CA VAL A 94 -12.29 9.13 -4.99
C VAL A 94 -13.18 9.11 -3.77
#